data_AF-A0A8J5BYN5-F1
#
_entry.id   AF-A0A8J5BYN5-F1
#
_cell.length_a   1.000
_cell.length_b   1.000
_cell.length_c   1.000
_cell.angle_alpha   90.00
_cell.angle_beta   90.00
_cell.angle_gamma   90.00
#
_symmetry.space_group_name_H-M   'P 1'
#
loop_
_entity.id
_entity.type
_entity.pdbx_description
1 polymer ?
#
loop_
_entity_poly.entity_id
_entity_poly.type
_entity_poly.pdbx_seq_one_letter_code
_entity_poly.pdbx_strand_id
1 'polypeptide(L)'
;MFATRLSLLLSMMIHVNEEKSFDMFAKYLHFLRTKHGDLARFWMMYIDMVETLLGLIRADREGDWMLHLACVRRVIPWCFAMNKVNYARYLPVYYAQMTQLHETCPELYRHFNQGYFSVQLRPGNPFARIAVDQTTEETVNKDTQTAGGTRGLVFDKGLCHDTI
;
A
#
# COMPACT_ATOMS: atom_id res chain seq x y z
N MET A 1 -41.67 19.78 -18.88
CA MET A 1 -41.75 19.13 -17.55
C MET A 1 -40.48 18.36 -17.16
N PHE A 2 -39.66 17.86 -18.10
CA PHE A 2 -38.38 17.18 -17.78
C PHE A 2 -37.21 18.12 -17.47
N ALA A 3 -37.14 19.31 -18.09
CA ALA A 3 -36.06 20.28 -17.87
C ALA A 3 -35.99 20.81 -16.42
N THR A 4 -37.14 20.99 -15.77
CA THR A 4 -37.24 21.52 -14.40
C THR A 4 -36.83 20.49 -13.34
N ARG A 5 -36.97 19.20 -13.61
CA ARG A 5 -36.51 18.12 -12.70
C ARG A 5 -34.99 17.92 -12.77
N LEU A 6 -34.41 18.06 -13.96
CA LEU A 6 -32.96 17.97 -14.14
C LEU A 6 -32.27 19.20 -13.54
N SER A 7 -32.85 20.40 -13.68
CA SER A 7 -32.33 21.61 -13.04
C SER A 7 -32.45 21.59 -11.52
N LEU A 8 -33.50 20.97 -10.95
CA LEU A 8 -33.63 20.74 -9.52
C LEU A 8 -32.60 19.74 -9.00
N LEU A 9 -32.38 18.62 -9.70
CA LEU A 9 -31.34 17.65 -9.36
C LEU A 9 -29.94 18.24 -9.47
N LEU A 10 -29.65 18.99 -10.54
CA LEU A 10 -28.41 19.75 -10.68
C LEU A 10 -28.27 20.80 -9.58
N SER A 11 -29.32 21.54 -9.22
CA SER A 11 -29.25 22.50 -8.11
C SER A 11 -29.08 21.82 -6.75
N MET A 12 -29.68 20.64 -6.53
CA MET A 12 -29.48 19.84 -5.32
C MET A 12 -28.05 19.31 -5.26
N MET A 13 -27.48 18.87 -6.38
CA MET A 13 -26.08 18.44 -6.48
C MET A 13 -25.08 19.60 -6.35
N ILE A 14 -25.45 20.80 -6.80
CA ILE A 14 -24.63 22.03 -6.70
C ILE A 14 -24.73 22.65 -5.29
N HIS A 15 -25.82 22.42 -4.54
CA HIS A 15 -26.02 22.94 -3.18
C HIS A 15 -25.59 22.01 -2.05
N VAL A 16 -25.18 20.76 -2.32
CA VAL A 16 -24.47 19.99 -1.30
C VAL A 16 -23.05 20.54 -1.21
N ASN A 17 -22.88 21.50 -0.31
CA ASN A 17 -21.55 21.98 0.09
C ASN A 17 -20.65 20.76 0.36
N GLU A 18 -19.41 20.75 -0.15
CA GLU A 18 -18.51 19.59 -0.05
C GLU A 18 -18.44 19.07 1.39
N GLU A 19 -18.38 19.97 2.38
CA GLU A 19 -18.41 19.64 3.81
C GLU A 19 -19.65 18.86 4.25
N LYS A 20 -20.85 19.22 3.75
CA LYS A 20 -22.10 18.51 4.06
C LYS A 20 -22.14 17.13 3.40
N SER A 21 -21.58 17.00 2.20
CA SER A 21 -21.43 15.69 1.53
C SER A 21 -20.52 14.77 2.35
N PHE A 22 -19.36 15.26 2.79
CA PHE A 22 -18.42 14.49 3.60
C PHE A 22 -19.00 14.11 4.96
N ASP A 23 -19.70 15.03 5.64
CA ASP A 23 -20.38 14.76 6.91
C ASP A 23 -21.47 13.67 6.76
N MET A 24 -22.28 13.75 5.71
CA MET A 24 -23.30 12.73 5.42
C MET A 24 -22.67 11.37 5.10
N PHE A 25 -21.60 11.36 4.31
CA PHE A 25 -20.87 10.13 4.00
C PHE A 25 -20.23 9.52 5.25
N ALA A 26 -19.63 10.33 6.14
CA ALA A 26 -19.06 9.88 7.40
C ALA A 26 -20.14 9.27 8.32
N LYS A 27 -21.30 9.91 8.43
CA LYS A 27 -22.46 9.38 9.16
C LYS A 27 -22.95 8.05 8.58
N TYR A 28 -22.96 7.92 7.26
CA TYR A 28 -23.33 6.67 6.59
C TYR A 28 -22.32 5.54 6.84
N LEU A 29 -21.01 5.81 6.73
CA LEU A 29 -19.97 4.84 7.07
C LEU A 29 -20.05 4.41 8.54
N HIS A 30 -20.33 5.36 9.45
CA HIS A 30 -20.56 5.05 10.86
C HIS A 30 -21.78 4.15 11.07
N PHE A 31 -22.89 4.43 10.37
CA PHE A 31 -24.07 3.57 10.36
C PHE A 31 -23.74 2.15 9.88
N LEU A 32 -22.99 2.01 8.78
CA LEU A 32 -22.59 0.70 8.24
C LEU A 32 -21.67 -0.08 9.19
N ARG A 33 -20.79 0.61 9.93
CA ARG A 33 -19.90 -0.01 10.92
C ARG A 33 -20.62 -0.39 12.22
N THR A 34 -21.71 0.29 12.57
CA THR A 34 -22.44 0.09 13.83
C THR A 34 -23.64 -0.86 13.70
N LYS A 35 -24.32 -0.89 12.54
CA LYS A 35 -25.49 -1.75 12.32
C LYS A 35 -25.10 -3.11 11.73
N HIS A 36 -25.50 -4.17 12.42
CA HIS A 36 -24.95 -5.52 12.29
C HIS A 36 -25.50 -6.39 11.14
N GLY A 37 -25.52 -5.91 9.90
CA GLY A 37 -25.69 -6.81 8.76
C GLY A 37 -24.39 -7.55 8.45
N ASP A 38 -24.39 -8.87 8.31
CA ASP A 38 -23.17 -9.64 8.01
C ASP A 38 -22.48 -9.17 6.73
N LEU A 39 -23.26 -8.84 5.71
CA LEU A 39 -22.78 -8.26 4.46
C LEU A 39 -22.14 -6.88 4.65
N ALA A 40 -22.76 -6.01 5.46
CA ALA A 40 -22.21 -4.69 5.77
C ALA A 40 -20.86 -4.81 6.51
N ARG A 41 -20.77 -5.73 7.47
CA ARG A 41 -19.53 -6.01 8.21
C ARG A 41 -18.41 -6.49 7.29
N PHE A 42 -18.72 -7.39 6.35
CA PHE A 42 -17.77 -7.87 5.36
C PHE A 42 -17.23 -6.73 4.48
N TRP A 43 -18.10 -5.89 3.93
CA TRP A 43 -17.68 -4.77 3.08
C TRP A 43 -16.90 -3.69 3.85
N MET A 44 -17.30 -3.40 5.10
CA MET A 44 -16.55 -2.45 5.94
C MET A 44 -15.15 -2.96 6.25
N MET A 45 -15.00 -4.25 6.58
CA MET A 45 -13.69 -4.89 6.72
C MET A 45 -12.85 -4.74 5.44
N TYR A 46 -13.44 -4.98 4.27
CA TYR A 46 -12.74 -4.81 2.99
C TYR A 46 -12.28 -3.38 2.75
N ILE A 47 -13.15 -2.40 3.01
CA ILE A 47 -12.82 -0.97 2.88
C ILE A 47 -11.65 -0.60 3.82
N ASP A 48 -11.67 -1.06 5.07
CA ASP A 48 -10.60 -0.78 6.04
C ASP A 48 -9.25 -1.37 5.59
N MET A 49 -9.27 -2.55 4.95
CA MET A 49 -8.07 -3.14 4.34
C MET A 49 -7.57 -2.34 3.13
N VAL A 50 -8.46 -1.92 2.24
CA VAL A 50 -8.11 -1.11 1.06
C VAL A 50 -7.57 0.26 1.47
N GLU A 51 -8.18 0.91 2.46
CA GLU A 51 -7.68 2.16 3.02
C GLU A 51 -6.26 2.01 3.57
N THR A 52 -6.01 0.90 4.28
CA THR A 52 -4.67 0.59 4.80
C THR A 52 -3.65 0.35 3.67
N LEU A 53 -4.05 -0.34 2.59
CA LEU A 53 -3.21 -0.57 1.40
C LEU A 53 -2.90 0.74 0.68
N LEU A 54 -3.90 1.60 0.47
CA LEU A 54 -3.70 2.93 -0.12
C LEU A 54 -2.78 3.80 0.75
N GLY A 55 -2.88 3.66 2.08
CA GLY A 55 -1.96 4.30 3.03
C GLY A 55 -0.51 3.84 2.87
N LEU A 56 -0.26 2.54 2.67
CA LEU A 56 1.08 2.03 2.37
C LEU A 56 1.62 2.57 1.04
N ILE A 57 0.78 2.56 -0.01
CA ILE A 57 1.16 3.12 -1.31
C ILE A 57 1.52 4.59 -1.16
N ARG A 58 0.70 5.37 -0.47
CA ARG A 58 0.96 6.78 -0.19
C ARG A 58 2.26 6.97 0.58
N ALA A 59 2.51 6.17 1.62
CA ALA A 59 3.74 6.22 2.39
C ALA A 59 4.98 5.99 1.52
N ASP A 60 4.94 5.00 0.63
CA ASP A 60 6.02 4.78 -0.34
C ASP A 60 6.16 5.94 -1.31
N ARG A 61 5.05 6.42 -1.89
CA ARG A 61 5.04 7.51 -2.89
C ARG A 61 5.59 8.82 -2.33
N GLU A 62 5.27 9.15 -1.09
CA GLU A 62 5.69 10.38 -0.39
C GLU A 62 7.01 10.21 0.37
N GLY A 63 7.46 8.98 0.61
CA GLY A 63 8.60 8.70 1.50
C GLY A 63 8.26 8.98 2.97
N ASP A 64 7.01 8.80 3.39
CA ASP A 64 6.57 8.99 4.78
C ASP A 64 6.73 7.70 5.59
N TRP A 65 7.82 7.63 6.34
CA TRP A 65 8.15 6.46 7.16
C TRP A 65 7.17 6.25 8.33
N MET A 66 6.65 7.32 8.92
CA MET A 66 5.75 7.22 10.06
C MET A 66 4.37 6.70 9.62
N LEU A 67 3.89 7.17 8.46
CA LEU A 67 2.69 6.62 7.83
C LEU A 67 2.87 5.15 7.45
N HIS A 68 4.03 4.77 6.91
CA HIS A 68 4.37 3.38 6.62
C HIS A 68 4.20 2.49 7.86
N LEU A 69 4.83 2.85 8.98
CA LEU A 69 4.72 2.08 10.22
C LEU A 69 3.30 2.05 10.79
N ALA A 70 2.56 3.17 10.70
CA ALA A 70 1.16 3.21 11.11
C ALA A 70 0.30 2.24 10.30
N CYS A 71 0.50 2.18 8.99
CA CYS A 71 -0.21 1.25 8.11
C CYS A 71 0.23 -0.21 8.32
N VAL A 72 1.52 -0.49 8.47
CA VAL A 72 2.01 -1.84 8.82
C VAL A 72 1.36 -2.34 10.11
N ARG A 73 1.25 -1.49 11.14
CA ARG A 73 0.55 -1.83 12.39
C ARG A 73 -0.91 -2.23 12.15
N ARG A 74 -1.60 -1.55 11.23
CA ARG A 74 -3.00 -1.84 10.85
C ARG A 74 -3.13 -3.13 10.02
N VAL A 75 -2.12 -3.50 9.23
CA VAL A 75 -2.11 -4.75 8.43
C VAL A 75 -1.99 -5.99 9.30
N ILE A 76 -1.26 -5.93 10.42
CA ILE A 76 -0.96 -7.10 11.26
C ILE A 76 -2.22 -7.90 11.64
N PRO A 77 -3.28 -7.31 12.23
CA PRO A 77 -4.50 -8.03 12.57
C PRO A 77 -5.15 -8.72 11.34
N TRP A 78 -5.11 -8.08 10.18
CA TRP A 78 -5.66 -8.63 8.94
C TRP A 78 -4.90 -9.87 8.46
N CYS A 79 -3.57 -9.93 8.66
CA CYS A 79 -2.81 -11.13 8.35
C CYS A 79 -3.24 -12.34 9.19
N PHE A 80 -3.58 -12.13 10.46
CA PHE A 80 -4.15 -13.19 11.31
C PHE A 80 -5.55 -13.58 10.85
N ALA A 81 -6.43 -12.61 10.62
CA ALA A 81 -7.80 -12.85 10.20
C ALA A 81 -7.90 -13.60 8.86
N MET A 82 -6.96 -13.35 7.94
CA MET A 82 -6.95 -13.91 6.58
C MET A 82 -6.02 -15.14 6.42
N ASN A 83 -5.58 -15.74 7.53
CA ASN A 83 -4.69 -16.91 7.53
C ASN A 83 -3.41 -16.71 6.69
N LYS A 84 -2.83 -15.50 6.72
CA LYS A 84 -1.56 -15.18 6.05
C LYS A 84 -0.39 -15.49 6.98
N VAL A 85 -0.21 -16.77 7.30
CA VAL A 85 0.68 -17.27 8.37
C VAL A 85 2.10 -16.68 8.32
N ASN A 86 2.72 -16.61 7.14
CA ASN A 86 4.06 -16.05 6.99
C ASN A 86 4.09 -14.56 7.37
N TYR A 87 3.14 -13.79 6.88
CA TYR A 87 3.05 -12.35 7.18
C TYR A 87 2.66 -12.10 8.63
N ALA A 88 1.70 -12.87 9.17
CA ALA A 88 1.29 -12.78 10.57
C ALA A 88 2.44 -13.10 11.54
N ARG A 89 3.40 -13.95 11.12
CA ARG A 89 4.61 -14.26 11.89
C ARG A 89 5.66 -13.15 11.82
N TYR A 90 5.97 -12.66 10.62
CA TYR A 90 7.12 -11.77 10.41
C TYR A 90 6.81 -10.28 10.51
N LEU A 91 5.60 -9.83 10.17
CA LEU A 91 5.25 -8.40 10.26
C LEU A 91 5.27 -7.85 11.70
N PRO A 92 4.82 -8.57 12.74
CA PRO A 92 4.96 -8.08 14.12
C PRO A 92 6.42 -7.90 14.54
N VAL A 93 7.30 -8.83 14.15
CA VAL A 93 8.75 -8.74 14.43
C VAL A 93 9.35 -7.54 13.72
N TYR A 94 9.07 -7.39 12.43
CA TYR A 94 9.46 -6.22 11.65
C TYR A 94 8.98 -4.93 12.31
N TYR A 95 7.69 -4.83 12.68
CA TYR A 95 7.14 -3.64 13.30
C TYR A 95 7.82 -3.30 14.64
N ALA A 96 8.09 -4.30 15.49
CA ALA A 96 8.80 -4.11 16.75
C ALA A 96 10.23 -3.60 16.54
N GLN A 97 10.96 -4.18 15.57
CA GLN A 97 12.32 -3.74 15.24
C GLN A 97 12.33 -2.31 14.68
N MET A 98 11.42 -2.01 13.75
CA MET A 98 11.36 -0.72 13.08
C MET A 98 10.90 0.43 14.00
N THR A 99 10.10 0.14 15.03
CA THR A 99 9.71 1.16 16.03
C THR A 99 10.84 1.51 17.00
N GLN A 100 11.75 0.56 17.26
CA GLN A 100 12.94 0.76 18.09
C GLN A 100 14.16 1.27 17.30
N LEU A 101 13.98 1.62 16.03
CA LEU A 101 15.08 1.98 15.14
C LEU A 101 15.85 3.22 15.62
N HIS A 102 15.16 4.15 16.27
CA HIS A 102 15.77 5.36 16.84
C HIS A 102 16.78 5.06 17.96
N GLU A 103 16.64 3.93 18.66
CA GLU A 103 17.58 3.47 19.70
C GLU A 103 18.62 2.53 19.12
N THR A 104 18.19 1.57 18.30
CA THR A 104 19.03 0.48 17.78
C THR A 104 19.93 0.91 16.63
N CYS A 105 19.47 1.81 15.75
CA CYS A 105 20.24 2.37 14.64
C CYS A 105 19.76 3.79 14.28
N PRO A 106 20.19 4.81 15.05
CA PRO A 106 19.74 6.20 14.88
C PRO A 106 20.03 6.78 13.48
N GLU A 107 21.12 6.32 12.84
CA GLU A 107 21.47 6.71 11.48
C GLU A 107 20.42 6.24 10.46
N LEU A 108 20.07 4.95 10.50
CA LEU A 108 19.05 4.40 9.62
C LEU A 108 17.68 5.04 9.87
N TYR A 109 17.34 5.28 11.14
CA TYR A 109 16.14 6.02 11.51
C TYR A 109 16.09 7.42 10.88
N ARG A 110 17.21 8.16 10.89
CA ARG A 110 17.31 9.47 10.23
C ARG A 110 17.09 9.34 8.72
N HIS A 111 17.71 8.37 8.08
CA HIS A 111 17.56 8.14 6.64
C HIS A 111 16.13 7.76 6.24
N PHE A 112 15.47 6.92 7.04
CA PHE A 112 14.07 6.55 6.79
C PHE A 112 13.13 7.75 6.93
N ASN A 113 13.31 8.58 7.96
CA ASN A 113 12.53 9.82 8.10
C ASN A 113 12.82 10.87 7.01
N GLN A 114 13.93 10.75 6.28
CA GLN A 114 14.22 11.53 5.07
C GLN A 114 13.61 10.91 3.80
N GLY A 115 12.88 9.79 3.94
CA GLY A 115 12.23 9.08 2.84
C GLY A 115 13.15 8.15 2.06
N TYR A 116 14.34 7.82 2.56
CA TYR A 116 15.29 6.94 1.85
C TYR A 116 14.96 5.45 1.90
N PHE A 117 13.83 5.05 2.50
CA PHE A 117 13.31 3.68 2.40
C PHE A 117 12.59 3.43 1.06
N SER A 118 12.33 4.48 0.27
CA SER A 118 11.74 4.42 -1.07
C SER A 118 12.60 5.21 -2.06
N VAL A 119 12.53 4.84 -3.34
CA VAL A 119 13.41 5.37 -4.39
C VAL A 119 12.70 6.40 -5.25
N GLN A 120 13.33 7.57 -5.42
CA GLN A 120 12.90 8.58 -6.38
C GLN A 120 13.69 8.41 -7.69
N LEU A 121 13.01 7.98 -8.76
CA LEU A 121 13.65 7.82 -10.08
C LEU A 121 13.83 9.14 -10.84
N ARG A 122 12.93 10.11 -10.65
CA ARG A 122 12.97 11.41 -11.34
C ARG A 122 12.74 12.54 -10.36
N PRO A 123 13.56 13.61 -10.35
CA PRO A 123 13.30 14.77 -9.50
C PRO A 123 12.03 15.52 -9.97
N GLY A 124 11.43 16.31 -9.08
CA GLY A 124 10.33 17.23 -9.41
C GLY A 124 8.91 16.74 -9.09
N ASN A 125 8.72 15.47 -8.71
CA ASN A 125 7.44 14.98 -8.19
C ASN A 125 7.64 14.24 -6.85
N PRO A 126 7.24 14.84 -5.72
CA PRO A 126 7.39 14.22 -4.39
C PRO A 126 6.50 13.00 -4.17
N PHE A 127 5.52 12.74 -5.05
CA PHE A 127 4.63 11.56 -5.00
C PHE A 127 5.05 10.45 -5.98
N ALA A 128 6.23 10.55 -6.60
CA ALA A 128 6.69 9.60 -7.62
C ALA A 128 7.72 8.57 -7.10
N ARG A 129 7.91 8.47 -5.79
CA ARG A 129 8.78 7.45 -5.21
C ARG A 129 8.16 6.08 -5.32
N ILE A 130 8.96 5.03 -5.43
CA ILE A 130 8.48 3.64 -5.46
C ILE A 130 9.30 2.77 -4.51
N ALA A 131 8.77 1.61 -4.13
CA ALA A 131 9.48 0.67 -3.26
C ALA A 131 10.80 0.22 -3.91
N VAL A 132 11.83 -0.05 -3.10
CA VAL A 132 13.16 -0.45 -3.56
C VAL A 132 13.11 -1.72 -4.43
N ASP A 133 12.30 -2.70 -4.02
CA ASP A 133 12.09 -3.95 -4.75
C ASP A 133 11.49 -3.70 -6.14
N GLN A 134 10.40 -2.92 -6.19
CA GLN A 134 9.78 -2.50 -7.46
C GLN A 134 10.75 -1.74 -8.35
N THR A 135 11.61 -0.89 -7.77
CA THR A 135 12.64 -0.16 -8.51
C THR A 135 13.62 -1.12 -9.17
N THR A 136 14.09 -2.10 -8.40
CA THR A 136 15.05 -3.10 -8.87
C THR A 136 14.46 -3.91 -10.00
N GLU A 137 13.19 -4.29 -9.91
CA GLU A 137 12.49 -5.02 -10.96
C GLU A 137 12.38 -4.20 -12.25
N GLU A 138 11.91 -2.96 -12.16
CA GLU A 138 11.64 -2.10 -13.33
C GLU A 138 12.89 -1.50 -13.99
N THR A 139 14.04 -1.58 -13.33
CA THR A 139 15.32 -1.05 -13.86
C THR A 139 16.28 -2.18 -14.19
N VAL A 140 16.79 -2.88 -13.17
CA VAL A 140 17.87 -3.86 -13.31
C VAL A 140 17.36 -5.18 -13.90
N ASN A 141 16.26 -5.72 -13.35
CA ASN A 141 15.80 -7.05 -13.75
C ASN A 141 15.18 -7.01 -15.15
N LYS A 142 14.41 -5.97 -15.46
CA LYS A 142 13.85 -5.76 -16.79
C LYS A 142 14.92 -5.65 -17.89
N ASP A 143 16.00 -4.91 -17.62
CA ASP A 143 17.08 -4.75 -18.60
C ASP A 143 17.92 -6.02 -18.77
N THR A 144 17.95 -6.91 -17.78
CA THR A 144 18.68 -8.18 -17.83
C THR A 144 17.86 -9.33 -18.43
N GLN A 145 16.53 -9.23 -18.45
CA GLN A 145 15.65 -10.26 -19.02
C GLN A 145 15.52 -10.15 -20.56
N THR A 146 15.57 -11.31 -21.22
CA THR A 146 15.21 -11.48 -22.64
C THR A 146 13.99 -12.40 -22.74
N ALA A 147 13.39 -12.54 -23.93
CA ALA A 147 12.26 -13.46 -24.15
C ALA A 147 12.55 -14.93 -23.74
N GLY A 148 13.83 -15.31 -23.56
CA GLY A 148 14.28 -16.62 -23.10
C GLY A 148 14.74 -16.69 -21.64
N GLY A 149 14.50 -15.66 -20.82
CA GLY A 149 14.94 -15.57 -19.42
C GLY A 149 16.09 -14.58 -19.18
N THR A 150 16.62 -14.57 -17.94
CA THR A 150 17.66 -13.64 -17.47
C THR A 150 19.01 -13.90 -18.17
N ARG A 151 19.59 -12.88 -18.80
CA ARG A 151 20.95 -12.94 -19.35
C ARG A 151 21.94 -13.23 -18.22
N GLY A 152 22.71 -14.30 -18.35
CA GLY A 152 23.82 -14.63 -17.44
C GLY A 152 23.58 -15.76 -16.44
N LEU A 153 22.39 -16.38 -16.41
CA LEU A 153 22.14 -17.61 -15.63
C LEU A 153 22.32 -18.91 -16.45
N VAL A 154 23.06 -18.85 -17.57
CA VAL A 154 23.62 -20.05 -18.20
C VAL A 154 25.04 -20.20 -17.66
N PHE A 155 25.16 -20.71 -16.43
CA PHE A 155 26.41 -21.28 -15.95
C PHE A 155 26.53 -22.70 -16.53
N ASP A 156 27.45 -22.79 -17.49
CA ASP A 156 28.11 -23.96 -18.04
C ASP A 156 27.28 -25.06 -18.74
N LYS A 157 27.49 -25.15 -20.06
CA LYS A 157 27.16 -26.31 -20.88
C LYS A 157 28.21 -27.40 -20.62
N GLY A 158 28.12 -28.10 -19.49
CA GLY A 158 29.17 -29.07 -19.13
C GLY A 158 28.81 -30.28 -18.27
N LEU A 159 27.58 -30.44 -17.76
CA LEU A 159 27.25 -31.55 -16.84
C LEU A 159 26.08 -32.44 -17.30
N CYS A 160 25.87 -32.54 -18.61
CA CYS A 160 25.05 -33.59 -19.22
C CYS A 160 25.93 -34.50 -20.07
N HIS A 161 26.83 -35.21 -19.41
CA HIS A 161 27.39 -36.48 -19.88
C HIS A 161 28.03 -37.12 -18.65
N ASP A 162 27.26 -37.98 -17.98
CA ASP A 162 27.72 -39.32 -17.60
C ASP A 162 26.50 -40.11 -17.12
N THR A 163 26.01 -40.93 -18.05
CA THR A 163 25.03 -42.00 -17.85
C THR A 163 25.68 -43.13 -17.06
N ILE A 164 25.16 -43.48 -15.87
CA ILE A 164 24.52 -44.79 -15.51
C ILE A 164 23.55 -44.50 -14.36
#